data_AF-K5VZT2-F1
#
_entry.id   AF-K5VZT2-F1
#
_cell.length_a   1.000
_cell.length_b   1.000
_cell.length_c   1.000
_cell.angle_alpha   90.00
_cell.angle_beta   90.00
_cell.angle_gamma   90.00
#
_symmetry.space_group_name_H-M   'P 1'
#
loop_
_entity.id
_entity.type
_entity.pdbx_description
1 polymer ?
#
loop_
_entity_poly.entity_id
_entity_poly.type
_entity_poly.pdbx_seq_one_letter_code
_entity_poly.pdbx_strand_id
1 'polypeptide(L)'
;PSELENILRAQPDGPIVDACVGGVPGGRTSDEMISRAWVVLSDKGKRKGAEEAIIVLGAWAKNNLSWYKRLRSGFEVADEVISRYLSFSGSF
;
A
#
# COMPACT_ATOMS: atom_id res chain seq x y z
N PRO A 1 -9.54 1.29 -3.15
CA PRO A 1 -8.43 0.64 -2.40
C PRO A 1 -7.87 -0.59 -3.12
N SER A 2 -8.75 -1.56 -3.44
CA SER A 2 -8.40 -2.85 -4.04
C SER A 2 -7.61 -2.76 -5.36
N GLU A 3 -7.91 -1.80 -6.25
CA GLU A 3 -7.15 -1.60 -7.50
C GLU A 3 -5.66 -1.31 -7.22
N LEU A 4 -5.38 -0.45 -6.24
CA LEU A 4 -4.01 -0.06 -5.90
C LEU A 4 -3.27 -1.21 -5.23
N GLU A 5 -3.94 -1.94 -4.32
CA GLU A 5 -3.39 -3.16 -3.69
C GLU A 5 -3.06 -4.23 -4.74
N ASN A 6 -3.92 -4.43 -5.74
CA ASN A 6 -3.68 -5.37 -6.84
C ASN A 6 -2.50 -4.92 -7.71
N ILE A 7 -2.40 -3.63 -8.03
CA ILE A 7 -1.28 -3.09 -8.81
C ILE A 7 0.04 -3.28 -8.07
N LEU A 8 0.09 -2.99 -6.77
CA LEU A 8 1.31 -3.16 -5.97
C LEU A 8 1.75 -4.64 -5.93
N ARG A 9 0.81 -5.57 -5.75
CA ARG A 9 1.08 -7.01 -5.77
C ARG A 9 1.50 -7.54 -7.14
N ALA A 10 1.04 -6.89 -8.22
CA ALA A 10 1.41 -7.25 -9.59
C ALA A 10 2.80 -6.73 -10.02
N GLN A 11 3.56 -6.08 -9.13
CA GLN A 11 4.90 -5.60 -9.48
C GLN A 11 5.82 -6.81 -9.81
N PRO A 12 6.47 -6.82 -11.00
CA PRO A 12 7.16 -8.03 -11.51
C PRO A 12 8.34 -8.53 -10.69
N ASP A 13 9.05 -7.65 -9.97
CA ASP A 13 10.13 -8.05 -9.09
C ASP A 13 9.63 -8.72 -7.81
N GLY A 14 8.34 -8.64 -7.50
CA GLY A 14 7.73 -9.25 -6.30
C GLY A 14 8.37 -8.80 -4.97
N PRO A 15 8.56 -7.48 -4.71
CA PRO A 15 9.17 -6.99 -3.48
C PRO A 15 8.25 -7.17 -2.25
N ILE A 16 6.97 -7.47 -2.44
CA ILE A 16 5.97 -7.59 -1.37
C ILE A 16 5.20 -8.90 -1.47
N VAL A 17 4.71 -9.38 -0.34
CA VAL A 17 3.75 -10.49 -0.27
C VAL A 17 2.32 -9.99 -0.06
N ASP A 18 2.16 -8.82 0.55
CA ASP A 18 0.84 -8.23 0.79
C ASP A 18 0.87 -6.70 0.83
N ALA A 19 -0.29 -6.08 0.62
CA ALA A 19 -0.51 -4.65 0.70
C ALA A 19 -1.93 -4.33 1.18
N CYS A 20 -2.04 -3.30 2.02
CA CYS A 20 -3.32 -2.67 2.38
C CYS A 20 -3.26 -1.18 2.10
N VAL A 21 -4.35 -0.62 1.56
CA VAL A 21 -4.46 0.81 1.26
C VAL A 21 -5.64 1.41 2.00
N GLY A 22 -5.37 2.44 2.80
CA GLY A 22 -6.38 3.12 3.61
C GLY A 22 -6.25 4.63 3.56
N GLY A 23 -7.31 5.32 3.98
CA GLY A 23 -7.29 6.77 4.18
C GLY A 23 -6.66 7.13 5.52
N VAL A 24 -5.80 8.14 5.53
CA VAL A 24 -5.25 8.78 6.74
C VAL A 24 -5.48 10.30 6.66
N PRO A 25 -5.57 11.02 7.78
CA PRO A 25 -5.73 12.48 7.76
C PRO A 25 -4.64 13.19 6.94
N GLY A 26 -5.04 14.11 6.05
CA GLY A 26 -4.15 14.80 5.11
C GLY A 26 -3.59 16.15 5.55
N GLY A 27 -4.16 16.72 6.61
CA GLY A 27 -3.66 17.93 7.27
C GLY A 27 -4.02 19.26 6.62
N ARG A 28 -4.61 19.30 5.41
CA ARG A 28 -5.08 20.57 4.80
C ARG A 28 -6.42 21.02 5.38
N THR A 29 -7.32 20.07 5.63
CA THR A 29 -8.61 20.31 6.28
C THR A 29 -8.86 19.22 7.32
N SER A 30 -9.76 19.49 8.28
CA SER A 30 -10.08 18.56 9.37
C SER A 30 -10.70 17.24 8.89
N ASP A 31 -11.27 17.25 7.69
CA ASP A 31 -11.95 16.13 7.04
C ASP A 31 -11.17 15.56 5.84
N GLU A 32 -9.96 16.07 5.52
CA GLU A 32 -9.15 15.55 4.41
C GLU A 32 -8.66 14.14 4.73
N MET A 33 -8.99 13.18 3.87
CA MET A 33 -8.42 11.83 3.87
C MET A 33 -7.52 11.64 2.65
N ILE A 34 -6.27 11.25 2.87
CA ILE A 34 -5.30 10.91 1.83
C ILE A 34 -4.94 9.42 1.89
N SER A 35 -4.61 8.84 0.74
CA SER A 35 -4.27 7.41 0.66
C SER A 35 -2.85 7.11 1.14
N ARG A 36 -2.76 6.14 2.06
CA ARG A 36 -1.53 5.47 2.52
C ARG A 36 -1.55 4.01 2.10
N ALA A 37 -0.40 3.48 1.70
CA ALA A 37 -0.20 2.05 1.53
C ALA A 37 0.69 1.49 2.65
N TRP A 38 0.23 0.43 3.31
CA TRP A 38 1.05 -0.42 4.17
C TRP A 38 1.41 -1.68 3.38
N VAL A 39 2.68 -2.06 3.39
CA VAL A 39 3.19 -3.18 2.60
C VAL A 39 3.98 -4.16 3.46
N VAL A 40 3.79 -5.45 3.20
CA VAL A 40 4.59 -6.51 3.83
C VAL A 40 5.62 -6.99 2.81
N LEU A 41 6.90 -6.83 3.16
CA LEU A 41 7.99 -7.21 2.26
C LEU A 41 8.09 -8.73 2.10
N SER A 42 8.30 -9.18 0.87
CA SER A 42 8.73 -10.56 0.60
C SER A 42 10.16 -10.77 1.05
N ASP A 43 10.64 -12.01 1.11
CA ASP A 43 12.06 -12.27 1.39
C ASP A 43 12.98 -11.59 0.37
N LYS A 44 12.55 -11.49 -0.89
CA LYS A 44 13.27 -10.75 -1.93
C LYS A 44 13.28 -9.25 -1.63
N GLY A 45 12.15 -8.68 -1.23
CA GLY A 45 12.06 -7.29 -0.79
C GLY A 45 12.92 -6.99 0.43
N LYS A 46 12.90 -7.86 1.45
CA LYS A 46 13.75 -7.74 2.65
C LYS A 46 15.24 -7.75 2.30
N ARG A 47 15.68 -8.65 1.42
CA ARG A 47 17.08 -8.68 0.93
C ARG A 47 17.45 -7.43 0.13
N LYS A 48 16.50 -6.84 -0.60
CA LYS A 48 16.72 -5.61 -1.38
C LYS A 48 16.75 -4.36 -0.48
N GLY A 49 16.09 -4.42 0.68
CA GLY A 49 15.93 -3.32 1.61
C GLY A 49 14.61 -2.56 1.42
N ALA A 50 14.07 -2.06 2.53
CA ALA A 50 12.76 -1.41 2.57
C ALA A 50 12.66 -0.16 1.68
N GLU A 51 13.69 0.70 1.71
CA GLU A 51 13.72 1.94 0.92
C GLU A 51 13.66 1.64 -0.58
N GLU A 52 14.51 0.73 -1.05
CA GLU A 52 14.57 0.33 -2.45
C GLU A 52 13.29 -0.38 -2.89
N ALA A 53 12.66 -1.18 -2.02
CA ALA A 53 11.35 -1.76 -2.28
C ALA A 53 10.27 -0.68 -2.46
N ILE A 54 10.26 0.35 -1.62
CA ILE A 54 9.33 1.47 -1.71
C ILE A 54 9.54 2.28 -3.01
N ILE A 55 10.79 2.52 -3.40
CA ILE A 55 11.12 3.24 -4.66
C ILE A 55 10.54 2.49 -5.86
N VAL A 56 10.78 1.18 -5.94
CA VAL A 56 10.30 0.31 -7.02
C VAL A 56 8.78 0.30 -7.07
N LEU A 57 8.12 0.11 -5.93
CA LEU A 57 6.66 0.12 -5.82
C LEU A 57 6.08 1.48 -6.21
N GLY A 58 6.70 2.56 -5.78
CA GLY A 58 6.29 3.92 -6.11
C GLY A 58 6.41 4.21 -7.61
N ALA A 59 7.50 3.80 -8.25
CA ALA A 59 7.68 3.92 -9.69
C ALA A 59 6.65 3.07 -10.46
N TRP A 60 6.46 1.83 -10.05
CA TRP A 60 5.48 0.91 -10.64
C TRP A 60 4.05 1.46 -10.54
N ALA A 61 3.63 1.90 -9.36
CA ALA A 61 2.30 2.47 -9.15
C ALA A 61 2.10 3.74 -9.98
N LYS A 62 3.11 4.62 -10.08
CA LYS A 62 3.03 5.84 -10.91
C LYS A 62 2.84 5.53 -12.40
N ASN A 63 3.44 4.45 -12.90
CA ASN A 63 3.35 4.04 -14.30
C ASN A 63 2.03 3.33 -14.63
N ASN A 64 1.38 2.72 -13.65
CA ASN A 64 0.15 1.95 -13.83
C ASN A 64 -1.12 2.68 -13.37
N LEU A 65 -1.00 3.89 -12.80
CA LEU A 65 -2.13 4.68 -12.31
C LEU A 65 -2.17 6.08 -12.91
N SER A 66 -3.39 6.54 -13.22
CA SER A 66 -3.63 7.96 -13.51
C SER A 66 -3.28 8.84 -12.31
N TRP A 67 -2.95 10.10 -12.56
CA TRP A 67 -2.38 10.96 -11.52
C TRP A 67 -3.28 11.10 -10.28
N TYR A 68 -4.61 11.20 -10.46
CA TYR A 68 -5.59 11.34 -9.39
C TYR A 68 -5.68 10.11 -8.48
N LYS A 69 -5.25 8.93 -8.95
CA LYS A 69 -5.30 7.66 -8.19
C LYS A 69 -4.01 7.37 -7.42
N ARG A 70 -2.99 8.21 -7.54
CA ARG A 70 -1.68 7.97 -6.90
C ARG A 70 -1.74 8.15 -5.39
N LEU A 71 -0.88 7.42 -4.67
CA LEU A 71 -0.68 7.60 -3.23
C LEU A 71 -0.16 9.01 -2.95
N ARG A 72 -0.85 9.73 -2.06
CA ARG A 72 -0.43 11.06 -1.61
C ARG A 72 0.35 11.02 -0.31
N SER A 73 0.13 10.01 0.54
CA SER A 73 0.82 9.89 1.82
C SER A 73 1.98 8.88 1.81
N GLY A 74 2.34 8.32 0.64
CA GLY A 74 3.45 7.38 0.50
C GLY A 74 3.16 5.97 1.00
N PHE A 75 4.25 5.27 1.34
CA PHE A 75 4.29 3.87 1.74
C PHE A 75 4.85 3.72 3.16
N GLU A 76 4.42 2.67 3.84
CA GLU A 76 4.93 2.24 5.14
C GLU A 76 5.14 0.73 5.11
N VAL A 77 6.28 0.26 5.63
CA VAL A 77 6.52 -1.18 5.78
C VAL A 77 5.90 -1.65 7.08
N ALA A 78 5.07 -2.69 7.00
CA ALA A 78 4.48 -3.36 8.15
C ALA A 78 5.02 -4.80 8.27
N ASP A 79 5.10 -5.31 9.49
CA ASP A 79 5.50 -6.70 9.74
C ASP A 79 4.43 -7.69 9.23
N GLU A 80 3.16 -7.30 9.39
CA GLU A 80 2.00 -8.02 8.87
C GLU A 80 0.89 -7.04 8.50
N VAL A 81 0.04 -7.43 7.54
CA VAL A 81 -1.21 -6.73 7.25
C VAL A 81 -2.33 -7.54 7.87
N ILE A 82 -2.92 -7.04 8.95
CA ILE A 82 -4.14 -7.62 9.51
C ILE A 82 -5.27 -7.29 8.53
N SER A 83 -5.73 -8.30 7.79
CA SER A 83 -6.95 -8.18 6.99
C SER A 83 -8.13 -7.88 7.92
N ARG A 84 -8.59 -6.63 7.91
CA ARG A 84 -9.76 -6.18 8.68
C ARG A 84 -11.09 -6.81 8.20
N TYR A 85 -11.05 -7.71 7.22
CA TYR A 85 -12.22 -8.43 6.74
C TYR A 85 -12.60 -9.66 7.59
N LEU A 86 -11.80 -10.06 8.57
CA LEU A 86 -12.16 -11.15 9.50
C LEU A 86 -12.96 -10.70 10.75
N SER A 87 -13.35 -9.42 10.84
CA SER A 87 -14.12 -8.90 12.00
C SER A 87 -15.51 -8.34 11.64
N PHE A 88 -16.01 -8.55 10.43
CA PHE A 88 -17.37 -8.12 10.04
C PHE A 88 -18.28 -9.27 9.56
N SER A 89 -17.94 -10.51 9.92
CA SER A 89 -18.88 -11.65 9.91
C SER A 89 -19.18 -12.08 11.34
N GLY A 90 -19.87 -11.22 12.09
CA GLY A 90 -20.24 -11.47 13.48
C GLY A 90 -21.18 -10.38 13.99
N SER A 91 -22.48 -10.66 13.86
CA SER A 91 -23.64 -10.18 14.64
C SER A 91 -23.58 -8.76 15.23
N PHE A 92 -24.42 -7.84 14.71
CA PHE A 92 -25.75 -7.49 15.24
C PHE A 92 -26.52 -6.63 14.21
#